data_AF-A0A956R7N0-F1
#
_entry.id   AF-A0A956R7N0-F1
#
_cell.length_a   1.000
_cell.length_b   1.000
_cell.length_c   1.000
_cell.angle_alpha   90.00
_cell.angle_beta   90.00
_cell.angle_gamma   90.00
#
_symmetry.space_group_name_H-M   'P 1'
#
loop_
_entity.id
_entity.type
_entity.pdbx_description
1 polymer ?
#
loop_
_entity_poly.entity_id
_entity_poly.type
_entity_poly.pdbx_seq_one_letter_code
_entity_poly.pdbx_strand_id
1 'polypeptide(L)'
;MPELRSARRRLAALAWCGLGPALALGCAHAAPVPCEAVGRMPGTEDFDRLPPRGDRALVVSSQPRRGAEARSDGQLWHVDLEAGTAEPLPLHGRDACSFRPHGLSTVQRIGGAWEVYVVVHHLAGDATREGCDLEHADATAPLDSIERYRWHDDGLHFVERLRDPQMTNLNDVHAIADGRLWVSNNPAWPTPRALVVDLLFGRRRGQVLLYRPVERRWSVAADRMLFPNGVLADETGEHLLVTAARGRVRLLALDGGGEAAGVARRGRARGTLDNLLRDDHGRAITTGHPSGPAFVRHVKSSAAIAPTEVFTVELDARHPRKLRTARVLRVDDGRVDAGSVALPVGEAVAVGQVYEAGVMVCRPGAQAPAP
;
A
#
# COMPACT_ATOMS: atom_id res chain seq x y z
N MET A 1 -11.36 29.03 -61.73
CA MET A 1 -12.42 29.05 -60.68
C MET A 1 -13.75 28.79 -61.36
N PRO A 2 -14.66 27.92 -60.88
CA PRO A 2 -14.58 26.78 -59.91
C PRO A 2 -14.77 25.41 -60.64
N GLU A 3 -14.24 24.26 -60.16
CA GLU A 3 -14.78 23.31 -59.15
C GLU A 3 -16.14 22.66 -59.52
N LEU A 4 -16.50 21.37 -59.29
CA LEU A 4 -15.97 20.21 -58.54
C LEU A 4 -16.95 19.01 -58.71
N ARG A 5 -16.48 17.80 -58.34
CA ARG A 5 -17.20 16.61 -57.77
C ARG A 5 -18.08 15.74 -58.71
N SER A 6 -18.23 14.43 -58.52
CA SER A 6 -17.52 13.39 -57.73
C SER A 6 -18.11 12.01 -58.10
N ALA A 7 -17.28 10.98 -57.99
CA ALA A 7 -17.56 9.55 -58.21
C ALA A 7 -18.50 8.89 -57.17
N ARG A 8 -19.07 7.71 -57.53
CA ARG A 8 -19.21 6.52 -56.65
C ARG A 8 -19.67 5.22 -57.37
N ARG A 9 -18.82 4.19 -57.25
CA ARG A 9 -19.04 2.77 -56.88
C ARG A 9 -19.93 1.81 -57.70
N ARG A 10 -19.34 0.65 -58.02
CA ARG A 10 -19.78 -0.78 -57.85
C ARG A 10 -18.89 -1.63 -58.81
N LEU A 11 -18.35 -2.82 -58.55
CA LEU A 11 -18.85 -4.05 -57.93
C LEU A 11 -17.66 -4.96 -57.54
N ALA A 12 -17.94 -5.95 -56.70
CA ALA A 12 -17.00 -6.95 -56.19
C ALA A 12 -16.97 -8.25 -57.03
N ALA A 13 -16.00 -9.09 -56.66
CA ALA A 13 -15.92 -10.56 -56.75
C ALA A 13 -15.04 -11.14 -57.88
N LEU A 14 -13.91 -11.75 -57.51
CA LEU A 14 -13.72 -13.20 -57.58
C LEU A 14 -12.40 -13.61 -56.90
N ALA A 15 -12.49 -14.62 -56.05
CA ALA A 15 -11.41 -15.26 -55.32
C ALA A 15 -10.65 -16.26 -56.22
N TRP A 16 -9.35 -16.45 -55.99
CA TRP A 16 -8.78 -17.78 -55.75
C TRP A 16 -7.29 -17.80 -55.38
N CYS A 17 -6.92 -18.92 -54.73
CA CYS A 17 -5.60 -19.39 -54.30
C CYS A 17 -5.05 -18.72 -53.02
N GLY A 18 -4.66 -19.44 -51.97
CA GLY A 18 -4.38 -20.87 -51.82
C GLY A 18 -3.21 -21.02 -50.84
N LEU A 19 -3.42 -21.76 -49.75
CA LEU A 19 -2.42 -22.42 -48.90
C LEU A 19 -1.23 -21.57 -48.38
N GLY A 20 -1.38 -21.03 -47.17
CA GLY A 20 -0.27 -20.76 -46.27
C GLY A 20 -0.51 -21.48 -44.94
N PRO A 21 0.51 -22.08 -44.30
CA PRO A 21 0.33 -22.62 -42.97
C PRO A 21 0.04 -21.45 -42.04
N ALA A 22 -1.09 -21.53 -41.35
CA ALA A 22 -1.42 -20.62 -40.28
C ALA A 22 -0.36 -20.77 -39.18
N LEU A 23 0.62 -19.87 -39.16
CA LEU A 23 1.29 -19.46 -37.94
C LEU A 23 0.22 -18.79 -37.07
N ALA A 24 -0.58 -19.62 -36.40
CA ALA A 24 -1.31 -19.22 -35.21
C ALA A 24 -0.25 -18.97 -34.14
N LEU A 25 0.36 -17.77 -34.19
CA LEU A 25 0.93 -17.12 -33.02
C LEU A 25 -0.25 -16.84 -32.07
N GLY A 26 -0.75 -17.89 -31.45
CA GLY A 26 -1.61 -17.76 -30.29
C GLY A 26 -0.82 -16.95 -29.28
N CYS A 27 -1.39 -15.85 -28.82
CA CYS A 27 -0.90 -15.20 -27.62
C CYS A 27 -0.97 -16.25 -26.51
N ALA A 28 0.16 -16.92 -26.25
CA ALA A 28 0.31 -17.78 -25.10
C ALA A 28 0.07 -16.89 -23.89
N HIS A 29 -1.13 -16.99 -23.32
CA HIS A 29 -1.40 -16.37 -22.04
C HIS A 29 -0.42 -17.00 -21.06
N ALA A 30 0.33 -16.18 -20.35
CA ALA A 30 1.24 -16.68 -19.33
C ALA A 30 0.45 -17.61 -18.40
N ALA A 31 1.04 -18.75 -18.05
CA ALA A 31 0.40 -19.67 -17.14
C ALA A 31 0.01 -18.93 -15.84
N PRO A 32 -1.18 -19.20 -15.28
CA PRO A 32 -1.62 -18.53 -14.07
C PRO A 32 -0.62 -18.72 -12.93
N VAL A 33 -0.37 -17.66 -12.16
CA VAL A 33 0.51 -17.74 -10.99
C VAL A 33 -0.19 -18.51 -9.87
N PRO A 34 0.36 -19.63 -9.37
CA PRO A 34 -0.20 -20.32 -8.21
C PRO A 34 -0.17 -19.41 -6.98
N CYS A 35 -1.31 -19.26 -6.31
CA CYS A 35 -1.46 -18.46 -5.10
C CYS A 35 -2.34 -19.21 -4.11
N GLU A 36 -1.93 -19.25 -2.84
CA GLU A 36 -2.65 -19.91 -1.75
C GLU A 36 -2.91 -18.89 -0.63
N ALA A 37 -4.11 -18.88 -0.07
CA ALA A 37 -4.46 -17.96 1.01
C ALA A 37 -4.03 -18.52 2.37
N VAL A 38 -3.38 -17.69 3.18
CA VAL A 38 -3.15 -17.94 4.60
C VAL A 38 -4.17 -17.12 5.40
N GLY A 39 -4.97 -17.82 6.21
CA GLY A 39 -6.08 -17.21 6.96
C GLY A 39 -7.28 -16.80 6.09
N ARG A 40 -8.25 -16.15 6.72
CA ARG A 40 -9.50 -15.66 6.10
C ARG A 40 -9.89 -14.26 6.59
N MET A 41 -8.95 -13.54 7.19
CA MET A 41 -9.19 -12.19 7.69
C MET A 41 -9.42 -11.24 6.50
N PRO A 42 -10.46 -10.38 6.55
CA PRO A 42 -10.82 -9.52 5.43
C PRO A 42 -9.87 -8.34 5.29
N GLY A 43 -9.60 -7.90 4.07
CA GLY A 43 -8.84 -6.68 3.80
C GLY A 43 -7.51 -6.63 4.55
N THR A 44 -6.59 -7.52 4.21
CA THR A 44 -5.20 -7.55 4.69
C THR A 44 -4.38 -6.42 4.07
N GLU A 45 -4.80 -5.18 4.32
CA GLU A 45 -4.36 -4.02 3.54
C GLU A 45 -2.88 -3.71 3.78
N ASP A 46 -2.38 -3.92 4.99
CA ASP A 46 -0.95 -3.83 5.26
C ASP A 46 -0.48 -4.92 6.22
N PHE A 47 0.83 -5.21 6.16
CA PHE A 47 1.50 -6.08 7.11
C PHE A 47 2.97 -5.74 7.18
N ASP A 48 3.60 -6.17 8.26
CA ASP A 48 5.04 -6.10 8.42
C ASP A 48 5.51 -7.33 9.19
N ARG A 49 6.80 -7.61 9.15
CA ARG A 49 7.39 -8.75 9.85
C ARG A 49 7.17 -8.60 11.36
N LEU A 50 7.05 -9.71 12.05
CA LEU A 50 7.03 -9.76 13.51
C LEU A 50 8.17 -10.66 14.01
N PRO A 51 9.44 -10.20 13.90
CA PRO A 51 10.60 -11.04 14.19
C PRO A 51 10.60 -11.71 15.57
N PRO A 52 10.03 -11.13 16.65
CA PRO A 52 9.88 -11.84 17.92
C PRO A 52 9.13 -13.18 17.85
N ARG A 53 8.31 -13.40 16.82
CA ARG A 53 7.57 -14.65 16.57
C ARG A 53 8.21 -15.51 15.47
N GLY A 54 9.32 -15.07 14.86
CA GLY A 54 10.06 -15.79 13.83
C GLY A 54 10.15 -15.05 12.49
N ASP A 55 11.05 -15.50 11.62
CA ASP A 55 11.38 -14.82 10.35
C ASP A 55 10.22 -14.75 9.34
N ARG A 56 9.23 -15.62 9.51
CA ARG A 56 8.04 -15.76 8.66
C ARG A 56 6.73 -15.39 9.37
N ALA A 57 6.84 -14.83 10.58
CA ALA A 57 5.72 -14.27 11.29
C ALA A 57 5.45 -12.84 10.81
N LEU A 58 4.18 -12.50 10.62
CA LEU A 58 3.72 -11.18 10.25
C LEU A 58 2.73 -10.65 11.30
N VAL A 59 2.75 -9.34 11.51
CA VAL A 59 1.60 -8.61 12.03
C VAL A 59 0.83 -8.01 10.86
N VAL A 60 -0.47 -8.25 10.78
CA VAL A 60 -1.32 -7.89 9.64
C VAL A 60 -2.45 -6.99 10.10
N SER A 61 -2.64 -5.83 9.45
CA SER A 61 -3.83 -5.02 9.62
C SER A 61 -4.98 -5.61 8.80
N SER A 62 -6.12 -5.86 9.45
CA SER A 62 -7.30 -6.42 8.80
C SER A 62 -8.53 -5.59 9.11
N GLN A 63 -9.26 -5.22 8.07
CA GLN A 63 -10.54 -4.53 8.20
C GLN A 63 -11.40 -4.83 6.96
N PRO A 64 -12.70 -5.14 7.12
CA PRO A 64 -13.63 -5.05 6.00
C PRO A 64 -13.68 -3.60 5.48
N ARG A 65 -13.51 -3.41 4.17
CA ARG A 65 -13.49 -2.07 3.54
C ARG A 65 -14.59 -1.84 2.51
N ARG A 66 -15.52 -2.79 2.35
CA ARG A 66 -16.54 -2.78 1.30
C ARG A 66 -17.93 -2.55 1.88
N GLY A 67 -18.68 -1.63 1.27
CA GLY A 67 -20.10 -1.42 1.59
C GLY A 67 -20.36 -1.03 3.04
N ALA A 68 -21.39 -1.62 3.66
CA ALA A 68 -21.76 -1.32 5.05
C ALA A 68 -20.71 -1.81 6.06
N GLU A 69 -19.98 -2.88 5.74
CA GLU A 69 -18.93 -3.46 6.58
C GLU A 69 -17.71 -2.53 6.71
N ALA A 70 -17.55 -1.54 5.81
CA ALA A 70 -16.48 -0.54 5.93
C ALA A 70 -16.52 0.28 7.24
N ARG A 71 -17.62 0.19 8.00
CA ARG A 71 -17.81 0.83 9.31
C ARG A 71 -17.57 -0.12 10.49
N SER A 72 -17.28 -1.39 10.26
CA SER A 72 -16.97 -2.32 11.35
C SER A 72 -15.56 -2.06 11.87
N ASP A 73 -15.36 -2.43 13.13
CA ASP A 73 -14.03 -2.56 13.71
C ASP A 73 -13.25 -3.64 12.94
N GLY A 74 -11.95 -3.40 12.80
CA GLY A 74 -10.95 -4.32 12.30
C GLY A 74 -10.16 -4.95 13.45
N GLN A 75 -9.06 -5.59 13.11
CA GLN A 75 -8.25 -6.38 14.04
C GLN A 75 -6.81 -6.48 13.53
N LEU A 76 -5.85 -6.57 14.43
CA LEU A 76 -4.49 -7.01 14.08
C LEU A 76 -4.40 -8.52 14.20
N TRP A 77 -3.73 -9.15 13.25
CA TRP A 77 -3.54 -10.60 13.20
C TRP A 77 -2.07 -10.94 13.27
N HIS A 78 -1.75 -12.02 13.98
CA HIS A 78 -0.50 -12.72 13.82
C HIS A 78 -0.69 -13.78 12.72
N VAL A 79 0.13 -13.70 11.68
CA VAL A 79 0.13 -14.67 10.58
C VAL A 79 1.48 -15.35 10.50
N ASP A 80 1.48 -16.67 10.65
CA ASP A 80 2.66 -17.50 10.45
C ASP A 80 2.59 -18.14 9.07
N LEU A 81 3.44 -17.68 8.16
CA LEU A 81 3.47 -18.16 6.78
C LEU A 81 4.08 -19.55 6.64
N GLU A 82 4.85 -20.01 7.62
CA GLU A 82 5.44 -21.35 7.63
C GLU A 82 4.43 -22.38 8.12
N ALA A 83 3.75 -22.09 9.23
CA ALA A 83 2.69 -22.93 9.75
C ALA A 83 1.38 -22.83 8.95
N GLY A 84 1.22 -21.78 8.14
CA GLY A 84 -0.01 -21.51 7.40
C GLY A 84 -1.18 -21.11 8.31
N THR A 85 -0.89 -20.52 9.46
CA THR A 85 -1.88 -20.17 10.49
C THR A 85 -2.08 -18.68 10.58
N ALA A 86 -3.28 -18.29 11.01
CA ALA A 86 -3.62 -16.91 11.30
C ALA A 86 -4.49 -16.81 12.54
N GLU A 87 -4.07 -16.01 13.52
CA GLU A 87 -4.77 -15.81 14.78
C GLU A 87 -4.94 -14.31 15.08
N PRO A 88 -6.07 -13.89 15.67
CA PRO A 88 -6.21 -12.53 16.16
C PRO A 88 -5.13 -12.24 17.20
N LEU A 89 -4.45 -11.11 17.06
CA LEU A 89 -3.43 -10.68 18.01
C LEU A 89 -4.10 -9.88 19.13
N PRO A 90 -4.06 -10.34 20.40
CA PRO A 90 -4.70 -9.63 21.51
C PRO A 90 -4.14 -8.22 21.68
N LEU A 91 -5.03 -7.24 21.87
CA LEU A 91 -4.69 -5.86 22.21
C LEU A 91 -5.02 -5.62 23.68
N HIS A 92 -4.03 -5.28 24.48
CA HIS A 92 -4.17 -5.06 25.92
C HIS A 92 -4.12 -3.57 26.26
N GLY A 93 -4.97 -3.13 27.20
CA GLY A 93 -4.95 -1.76 27.71
C GLY A 93 -5.43 -0.67 26.74
N ARG A 94 -5.95 -1.05 25.56
CA ARG A 94 -6.56 -0.12 24.62
C ARG A 94 -7.97 0.28 25.09
N ASP A 95 -8.35 1.52 24.81
CA ASP A 95 -9.69 2.04 25.06
C ASP A 95 -10.75 1.45 24.11
N ALA A 96 -12.01 1.87 24.30
CA ALA A 96 -13.15 1.36 23.55
C ALA A 96 -13.39 2.08 22.22
N CYS A 97 -12.51 2.97 21.75
CA CYS A 97 -12.71 3.64 20.46
C CYS A 97 -12.79 2.65 19.30
N SER A 98 -13.43 3.02 18.18
CA SER A 98 -13.35 2.19 16.98
C SER A 98 -11.90 1.90 16.61
N PHE A 99 -11.66 0.69 16.14
CA PHE A 99 -10.32 0.25 15.73
C PHE A 99 -10.37 -0.12 14.26
N ARG A 100 -9.93 0.78 13.38
CA ARG A 100 -9.90 0.55 11.94
C ARG A 100 -8.46 0.69 11.45
N PRO A 101 -7.65 -0.37 11.58
CA PRO A 101 -6.24 -0.33 11.24
C PRO A 101 -6.03 -0.21 9.73
N HIS A 102 -4.99 0.51 9.34
CA HIS A 102 -4.54 0.70 7.94
C HIS A 102 -3.06 0.30 7.86
N GLY A 103 -2.17 1.18 7.40
CA GLY A 103 -0.74 0.93 7.40
C GLY A 103 -0.16 0.75 8.80
N LEU A 104 0.89 -0.07 8.89
CA LEU A 104 1.57 -0.37 10.14
C LEU A 104 3.08 -0.50 9.94
N SER A 105 3.82 -0.37 11.04
CA SER A 105 5.26 -0.64 11.04
C SER A 105 5.68 -1.27 12.35
N THR A 106 6.52 -2.29 12.24
CA THR A 106 7.23 -2.89 13.36
C THR A 106 8.64 -2.34 13.45
N VAL A 107 9.13 -2.18 14.67
CA VAL A 107 10.50 -1.71 14.88
C VAL A 107 11.05 -2.22 16.20
N GLN A 108 12.32 -2.62 16.19
CA GLN A 108 13.07 -2.79 17.43
C GLN A 108 13.66 -1.44 17.83
N ARG A 109 13.21 -0.91 18.97
CA ARG A 109 13.70 0.36 19.52
C ARG A 109 15.13 0.24 20.02
N ILE A 110 15.82 1.38 20.12
CA ILE A 110 17.06 1.48 20.89
C ILE A 110 16.77 0.99 22.32
N GLY A 111 17.44 -0.08 22.74
CA GLY A 111 17.16 -0.80 24.00
C GLY A 111 16.49 -2.17 23.82
N GLY A 112 16.17 -2.58 22.58
CA GLY A 112 15.80 -3.95 22.24
C GLY A 112 14.31 -4.28 22.30
N ALA A 113 13.48 -3.38 22.84
CA ALA A 113 12.03 -3.57 22.89
C ALA A 113 11.42 -3.46 21.49
N TRP A 114 10.52 -4.38 21.16
CA TRP A 114 9.76 -4.35 19.91
C TRP A 114 8.49 -3.53 20.08
N GLU A 115 8.23 -2.66 19.11
CA GLU A 115 7.03 -1.83 19.04
C GLU A 115 6.34 -2.01 17.69
N VAL A 116 5.02 -1.81 17.70
CA VAL A 116 4.18 -1.78 16.51
C VAL A 116 3.43 -0.44 16.49
N TYR A 117 3.56 0.28 15.39
CA TYR A 117 2.87 1.52 15.10
C TYR A 117 1.77 1.24 14.09
N VAL A 118 0.56 1.73 14.34
CA VAL A 118 -0.60 1.40 13.52
C VAL A 118 -1.36 2.68 13.19
N VAL A 119 -1.58 2.95 11.91
CA VAL A 119 -2.53 3.96 11.45
C VAL A 119 -3.95 3.51 11.81
N VAL A 120 -4.70 4.35 12.52
CA VAL A 120 -6.08 4.07 12.92
C VAL A 120 -7.01 5.17 12.42
N HIS A 121 -8.04 4.75 11.67
CA HIS A 121 -9.11 5.64 11.23
C HIS A 121 -10.25 5.68 12.22
N HIS A 122 -10.67 6.90 12.57
CA HIS A 122 -11.77 7.10 13.51
C HIS A 122 -13.10 7.33 12.79
N LEU A 123 -14.20 7.04 13.49
CA LEU A 123 -15.57 7.30 13.02
C LEU A 123 -16.18 8.44 13.82
N ALA A 124 -17.10 9.20 13.20
CA ALA A 124 -17.78 10.30 13.89
C ALA A 124 -18.48 9.87 15.19
N GLY A 125 -18.91 8.60 15.27
CA GLY A 125 -19.52 8.02 16.47
C GLY A 125 -18.54 7.71 17.61
N ASP A 126 -17.22 7.76 17.39
CA ASP A 126 -16.23 7.52 18.44
C ASP A 126 -16.30 8.57 19.54
N ALA A 127 -16.56 9.82 19.19
CA ALA A 127 -16.69 10.93 20.13
C ALA A 127 -17.77 10.69 21.21
N THR A 128 -18.79 9.90 20.88
CA THR A 128 -19.91 9.58 21.78
C THR A 128 -19.83 8.16 22.34
N ARG A 129 -18.78 7.39 22.02
CA ARG A 129 -18.65 5.99 22.43
C ARG A 129 -18.17 5.91 23.88
N GLU A 130 -18.92 5.22 24.73
CA GLU A 130 -18.53 5.01 26.13
C GLU A 130 -17.18 4.31 26.22
N GLY A 131 -16.27 4.83 27.05
CA GLY A 131 -14.91 4.29 27.22
C GLY A 131 -13.95 4.60 26.07
N CYS A 132 -14.32 5.43 25.11
CA CYS A 132 -13.41 5.93 24.06
C CYS A 132 -12.75 7.24 24.51
N ASP A 133 -11.43 7.25 24.61
CA ASP A 133 -10.64 8.44 24.94
C ASP A 133 -10.16 9.11 23.64
N LEU A 134 -11.11 9.72 22.95
CA LEU A 134 -10.87 10.50 21.75
C LEU A 134 -11.24 11.95 22.05
N GLU A 135 -10.24 12.81 22.27
CA GLU A 135 -10.47 14.26 22.33
C GLU A 135 -11.30 14.70 21.13
N HIS A 136 -12.38 15.43 21.41
CA HIS A 136 -13.31 15.98 20.44
C HIS A 136 -12.58 17.04 19.62
N ALA A 137 -12.05 16.68 18.45
CA ALA A 137 -11.79 17.69 17.44
C ALA A 137 -13.16 18.24 17.02
N ASP A 138 -13.33 19.56 17.14
CA ASP A 138 -14.57 20.31 16.87
C ASP A 138 -14.95 20.34 15.37
N ALA A 139 -14.92 19.17 14.72
CA ALA A 139 -15.01 19.04 13.27
C ALA A 139 -15.87 17.84 12.87
N THR A 140 -16.66 18.09 11.83
CA THR A 140 -17.54 17.19 11.07
C THR A 140 -16.95 15.82 10.62
N ALA A 141 -15.68 15.54 10.90
CA ALA A 141 -15.03 14.23 10.75
C ALA A 141 -13.88 14.11 11.76
N PRO A 142 -13.72 12.96 12.45
CA PRO A 142 -12.61 12.77 13.37
C PRO A 142 -11.29 12.67 12.60
N LEU A 143 -10.21 13.19 13.20
CA LEU A 143 -8.85 13.03 12.70
C LEU A 143 -8.37 11.59 12.91
N ASP A 144 -7.52 11.12 12.03
CA ASP A 144 -6.82 9.85 12.16
C ASP A 144 -5.78 9.92 13.29
N SER A 145 -5.28 8.76 13.71
CA SER A 145 -4.21 8.67 14.71
C SER A 145 -3.19 7.60 14.36
N ILE A 146 -2.04 7.64 15.05
CA ILE A 146 -1.11 6.52 15.13
C ILE A 146 -1.20 5.93 16.53
N GLU A 147 -1.58 4.66 16.65
CA GLU A 147 -1.55 3.94 17.91
C GLU A 147 -0.22 3.19 18.05
N ARG A 148 0.46 3.37 19.19
CA ARG A 148 1.73 2.73 19.53
C ARG A 148 1.49 1.58 20.50
N TYR A 149 2.03 0.43 20.15
CA TYR A 149 1.98 -0.78 20.97
C TYR A 149 3.38 -1.29 21.27
N ARG A 150 3.55 -1.89 22.45
CA ARG A 150 4.70 -2.70 22.80
C ARG A 150 4.38 -4.17 22.63
N TRP A 151 5.31 -4.90 22.03
CA TRP A 151 5.20 -6.34 21.91
C TRP A 151 5.54 -7.05 23.22
N HIS A 152 4.70 -8.03 23.59
CA HIS A 152 4.91 -9.01 24.64
C HIS A 152 4.43 -10.39 24.17
N ASP A 153 4.81 -11.46 24.87
CA ASP A 153 4.48 -12.83 24.46
C ASP A 153 2.96 -13.09 24.39
N ASP A 154 2.19 -12.39 25.22
CA ASP A 154 0.73 -12.47 25.32
C ASP A 154 -0.03 -11.51 24.39
N GLY A 155 0.67 -10.67 23.59
CA GLY A 155 0.07 -9.80 22.60
C GLY A 155 0.67 -8.39 22.56
N LEU A 156 -0.11 -7.45 22.04
CA LEU A 156 0.29 -6.05 21.89
C LEU A 156 -0.31 -5.21 23.02
N HIS A 157 0.57 -4.60 23.82
CA HIS A 157 0.18 -3.73 24.92
C HIS A 157 0.16 -2.29 24.45
N PHE A 158 -1.01 -1.67 24.52
CA PHE A 158 -1.20 -0.28 24.14
C PHE A 158 -0.32 0.63 25.00
N VAL A 159 0.37 1.57 24.35
CA VAL A 159 1.25 2.53 25.02
C VAL A 159 0.63 3.93 24.95
N GLU A 160 0.31 4.40 23.76
CA GLU A 160 -0.33 5.70 23.56
C GLU A 160 -0.95 5.83 22.17
N ARG A 161 -1.81 6.84 22.03
CA ARG A 161 -2.36 7.31 20.76
C ARG A 161 -1.72 8.65 20.41
N LEU A 162 -0.97 8.70 19.33
CA LEU A 162 -0.35 9.91 18.79
C LEU A 162 -1.33 10.61 17.84
N ARG A 163 -1.50 11.92 18.02
CA ARG A 163 -2.47 12.73 17.28
C ARG A 163 -1.87 14.06 16.89
N ASP A 164 -2.32 14.62 15.77
CA ASP A 164 -1.99 15.97 15.32
C ASP A 164 -3.11 16.53 14.44
N PRO A 165 -3.42 17.84 14.50
CA PRO A 165 -4.41 18.46 13.62
C PRO A 165 -4.19 18.23 12.12
N GLN A 166 -2.96 17.90 11.71
CA GLN A 166 -2.65 17.59 10.31
C GLN A 166 -3.03 16.16 9.90
N MET A 167 -3.35 15.24 10.82
CA MET A 167 -3.67 13.84 10.54
C MET A 167 -5.08 13.66 9.97
N THR A 168 -5.28 14.10 8.72
CA THR A 168 -6.60 14.14 8.11
C THR A 168 -6.96 12.89 7.32
N ASN A 169 -5.97 12.25 6.71
CA ASN A 169 -6.15 11.01 5.95
C ASN A 169 -4.80 10.29 5.85
N LEU A 170 -4.43 9.63 6.95
CA LEU A 170 -3.22 8.83 7.01
C LEU A 170 -3.39 7.55 6.16
N ASN A 171 -2.30 7.03 5.62
CA ASN A 171 -2.37 5.78 4.87
C ASN A 171 -1.34 4.77 5.38
N ASP A 172 -0.07 5.17 5.43
CA ASP A 172 1.04 4.32 5.85
C ASP A 172 1.96 5.04 6.85
N VAL A 173 2.66 4.26 7.68
CA VAL A 173 3.63 4.72 8.69
C VAL A 173 4.89 3.87 8.65
N HIS A 174 6.05 4.51 8.72
CA HIS A 174 7.32 3.81 8.94
C HIS A 174 8.05 4.37 10.15
N ALA A 175 8.42 3.49 11.07
CA ALA A 175 9.17 3.80 12.27
C ALA A 175 10.63 3.35 12.16
N ILE A 176 11.56 4.12 12.72
CA ILE A 176 12.95 3.69 12.90
C ILE A 176 13.30 3.58 14.38
N ALA A 177 14.45 2.97 14.70
CA ALA A 177 14.81 2.56 16.06
C ALA A 177 14.82 3.71 17.08
N ASP A 178 15.15 4.94 16.65
CA ASP A 178 15.14 6.13 17.50
C ASP A 178 13.72 6.61 17.86
N GLY A 179 12.68 6.12 17.18
CA GLY A 179 11.27 6.45 17.37
C GLY A 179 10.74 7.56 16.48
N ARG A 180 11.55 8.10 15.56
CA ARG A 180 11.02 8.94 14.48
C ARG A 180 10.07 8.13 13.61
N LEU A 181 9.00 8.79 13.20
CA LEU A 181 7.98 8.23 12.32
C LEU A 181 7.85 9.09 11.08
N TRP A 182 7.74 8.46 9.92
CA TRP A 182 7.27 9.09 8.70
C TRP A 182 5.90 8.53 8.36
N VAL A 183 4.92 9.39 8.12
CA VAL A 183 3.54 8.98 7.90
C VAL A 183 3.01 9.65 6.64
N SER A 184 2.55 8.86 5.66
CA SER A 184 1.88 9.43 4.49
C SER A 184 0.51 9.97 4.87
N ASN A 185 0.20 11.17 4.38
CA ASN A 185 -0.99 11.89 4.76
C ASN A 185 -1.57 12.64 3.57
N ASN A 186 -2.88 12.54 3.42
CA ASN A 186 -3.65 13.15 2.38
C ASN A 186 -4.62 14.19 2.95
N PRO A 187 -5.05 15.18 2.16
CA PRO A 187 -6.07 16.11 2.61
C PRO A 187 -7.38 15.35 2.88
N ALA A 188 -8.16 15.82 3.85
CA ALA A 188 -9.55 15.43 3.94
C ALA A 188 -10.28 15.79 2.64
N TRP A 189 -10.91 14.80 2.01
CA TRP A 189 -11.78 15.03 0.87
C TRP A 189 -13.23 15.10 1.34
N PRO A 190 -13.95 16.21 1.08
CA PRO A 190 -15.34 16.35 1.51
C PRO A 190 -16.28 15.37 0.79
N THR A 191 -15.87 14.87 -0.38
CA THR A 191 -16.59 13.85 -1.14
C THR A 191 -15.61 12.93 -1.87
N PRO A 192 -15.99 11.68 -2.18
CA PRO A 192 -15.19 10.80 -3.03
C PRO A 192 -14.87 11.39 -4.41
N ARG A 193 -15.72 12.28 -4.94
CA ARG A 193 -15.48 12.97 -6.22
C ARG A 193 -14.29 13.94 -6.14
N ALA A 194 -14.02 14.54 -4.97
CA ALA A 194 -12.89 15.44 -4.80
C ALA A 194 -11.54 14.71 -4.96
N LEU A 195 -11.44 13.48 -4.45
CA LEU A 195 -10.30 12.60 -4.71
C LEU A 195 -10.11 12.32 -6.21
N VAL A 196 -11.19 11.99 -6.92
CA VAL A 196 -11.15 11.74 -8.38
C VAL A 196 -10.65 12.97 -9.14
N VAL A 197 -11.10 14.17 -8.76
CA VAL A 197 -10.62 15.43 -9.35
C VAL A 197 -9.13 15.61 -9.10
N ASP A 198 -8.65 15.38 -7.88
CA ASP A 198 -7.21 15.47 -7.57
C ASP A 198 -6.39 14.48 -8.39
N LEU A 199 -6.85 13.22 -8.52
CA LEU A 199 -6.21 12.19 -9.34
C LEU A 199 -6.22 12.52 -10.84
N LEU A 200 -7.31 13.08 -11.37
CA LEU A 200 -7.46 13.45 -12.78
C LEU A 200 -6.56 14.63 -13.16
N PHE A 201 -6.60 15.70 -12.37
CA PHE A 201 -5.80 16.91 -12.62
C PHE A 201 -4.39 16.83 -12.04
N GLY A 202 -4.07 15.75 -11.32
CA GLY A 202 -2.75 15.55 -10.73
C GLY A 202 -2.41 16.57 -9.65
N ARG A 203 -3.41 17.01 -8.88
CA ARG A 203 -3.27 18.00 -7.81
C ARG A 203 -2.47 17.39 -6.65
N ARG A 204 -1.32 18.00 -6.37
CA ARG A 204 -0.32 17.44 -5.45
C ARG A 204 -0.53 18.00 -4.04
N ARG A 205 -1.59 17.54 -3.38
CA ARG A 205 -2.00 18.06 -2.05
C ARG A 205 -1.58 17.16 -0.89
N GLY A 206 -1.09 15.97 -1.16
CA GLY A 206 -0.61 15.05 -0.13
C GLY A 206 0.80 15.39 0.32
N GLN A 207 1.11 14.93 1.54
CA GLN A 207 2.33 15.18 2.27
C GLN A 207 2.79 13.93 3.03
N VAL A 208 4.01 13.96 3.54
CA VAL A 208 4.50 13.03 4.55
C VAL A 208 4.74 13.85 5.82
N LEU A 209 4.15 13.40 6.93
CA LEU A 209 4.38 13.95 8.26
C LEU A 209 5.59 13.28 8.90
N LEU A 210 6.34 14.02 9.69
CA LEU A 210 7.43 13.54 10.54
C LEU A 210 7.01 13.70 12.01
N TYR A 211 7.10 12.63 12.78
CA TYR A 211 7.06 12.69 14.24
C TYR A 211 8.47 12.68 14.81
N ARG A 212 8.74 13.58 15.75
CA ARG A 212 9.95 13.56 16.55
C ARG A 212 9.62 13.16 17.99
N PRO A 213 10.13 12.02 18.48
CA PRO A 213 9.71 11.47 19.76
C PRO A 213 10.22 12.26 20.97
N VAL A 214 11.38 12.92 20.87
CA VAL A 214 11.96 13.72 21.96
C VAL A 214 11.14 14.98 22.21
N GLU A 215 10.81 15.71 21.15
CA GLU A 215 10.00 16.93 21.21
C GLU A 215 8.50 16.64 21.27
N ARG A 216 8.09 15.38 21.04
CA ARG A 216 6.70 14.95 20.87
C ARG A 216 5.94 15.82 19.87
N ARG A 217 6.60 16.18 18.77
CA ARG A 217 6.12 17.17 17.80
C ARG A 217 6.00 16.57 16.40
N TRP A 218 4.97 17.01 15.70
CA TRP A 218 4.78 16.74 14.27
C TRP A 218 5.24 17.91 13.41
N SER A 219 5.86 17.61 12.27
CA SER A 219 6.14 18.56 11.19
C SER A 219 5.86 17.93 9.83
N VAL A 220 5.88 18.73 8.77
CA VAL A 220 5.78 18.23 7.39
C VAL A 220 7.19 17.85 6.93
N ALA A 221 7.43 16.55 6.74
CA ALA A 221 8.71 16.05 6.23
C ALA A 221 8.87 16.38 4.75
N ALA A 222 7.80 16.20 3.97
CA ALA A 222 7.80 16.43 2.54
C ALA A 222 6.38 16.71 2.03
N ASP A 223 6.25 17.53 0.99
CA ASP A 223 4.95 17.94 0.47
C ASP A 223 4.83 17.76 -1.05
N ARG A 224 3.73 18.26 -1.60
CA ARG A 224 3.49 18.31 -3.06
C ARG A 224 3.60 16.93 -3.70
N MET A 225 2.90 15.98 -3.08
CA MET A 225 2.71 14.62 -3.60
C MET A 225 1.28 14.42 -4.08
N LEU A 226 1.13 13.66 -5.16
CA LEU A 226 -0.18 13.26 -5.66
C LEU A 226 -0.50 11.93 -5.02
N PHE A 227 -1.31 11.94 -3.96
CA PHE A 227 -1.71 10.74 -3.23
C PHE A 227 -0.49 9.91 -2.81
N PRO A 228 0.38 10.42 -1.90
CA PRO A 228 1.41 9.60 -1.28
C PRO A 228 0.73 8.44 -0.53
N ASN A 229 1.39 7.30 -0.58
CA ASN A 229 0.89 6.06 -0.01
C ASN A 229 2.03 5.44 0.82
N GLY A 230 2.58 4.28 0.45
CA GLY A 230 3.74 3.68 1.09
C GLY A 230 4.90 4.63 1.42
N VAL A 231 5.45 4.50 2.62
CA VAL A 231 6.62 5.25 3.12
C VAL A 231 7.66 4.28 3.69
N LEU A 232 8.95 4.51 3.38
CA LEU A 232 10.03 3.65 3.88
C LEU A 232 11.29 4.48 4.10
N ALA A 233 11.64 4.71 5.36
CA ALA A 233 12.92 5.33 5.71
C ALA A 233 14.05 4.29 5.68
N ASP A 234 15.29 4.73 5.56
CA ASP A 234 16.44 3.92 5.94
C ASP A 234 16.70 3.98 7.44
N GLU A 235 17.47 3.03 7.95
CA GLU A 235 17.75 2.90 9.39
C GLU A 235 18.46 4.14 9.96
N THR A 236 19.21 4.86 9.12
CA THR A 236 19.89 6.12 9.49
C THR A 236 18.93 7.31 9.53
N GLY A 237 17.78 7.22 8.85
CA GLY A 237 16.85 8.32 8.67
C GLY A 237 17.43 9.44 7.80
N GLU A 238 18.33 9.11 6.88
CA GLU A 238 18.93 10.01 5.89
C GLU A 238 18.18 9.99 4.55
N HIS A 239 17.42 8.92 4.29
CA HIS A 239 16.63 8.81 3.08
C HIS A 239 15.21 8.32 3.36
N LEU A 240 14.27 8.87 2.60
CA LEU A 240 12.87 8.46 2.62
C LEU A 240 12.42 8.08 1.22
N LEU A 241 11.98 6.84 1.06
CA LEU A 241 11.28 6.37 -0.13
C LEU A 241 9.77 6.58 0.04
N VAL A 242 9.12 7.12 -0.98
CA VAL A 242 7.67 7.38 -0.97
C VAL A 242 7.06 6.93 -2.29
N THR A 243 6.04 6.07 -2.23
CA THR A 243 5.18 5.74 -3.37
C THR A 243 4.05 6.75 -3.49
N ALA A 244 3.58 6.94 -4.72
CA ALA A 244 2.49 7.87 -4.99
C ALA A 244 1.72 7.47 -6.26
N ALA A 245 0.51 8.02 -6.40
CA ALA A 245 -0.33 7.77 -7.55
C ALA A 245 0.31 8.09 -8.91
N ARG A 246 -0.20 7.43 -9.93
CA ARG A 246 0.39 7.36 -11.28
C ARG A 246 1.80 6.78 -11.24
N GLY A 247 2.03 5.78 -10.39
CA GLY A 247 3.20 4.92 -10.50
C GLY A 247 4.48 5.56 -10.00
N ARG A 248 4.40 6.68 -9.27
CA ARG A 248 5.58 7.48 -8.94
C ARG A 248 6.26 6.91 -7.71
N VAL A 249 7.58 6.84 -7.76
CA VAL A 249 8.41 6.60 -6.58
C VAL A 249 9.42 7.72 -6.44
N ARG A 250 9.60 8.24 -5.23
CA ARG A 250 10.57 9.29 -4.91
C ARG A 250 11.48 8.82 -3.78
N LEU A 251 12.79 8.92 -3.99
CA LEU A 251 13.77 8.87 -2.91
C LEU A 251 14.12 10.32 -2.56
N LEU A 252 13.81 10.71 -1.33
CA LEU A 252 14.12 12.02 -0.77
C LEU A 252 15.38 11.89 0.06
N ALA A 253 16.29 12.86 -0.07
CA ALA A 253 17.34 13.02 0.91
C ALA A 253 16.75 13.82 2.08
N LEU A 254 17.03 13.37 3.29
CA LEU A 254 16.60 14.02 4.51
C LEU A 254 17.76 14.83 5.11
N ASP A 255 17.43 15.94 5.75
CA ASP A 255 18.39 16.62 6.62
C ASP A 255 18.59 15.85 7.93
N GLY A 256 19.50 16.31 8.80
CA GLY A 256 19.72 15.68 10.11
C GLY A 256 18.48 15.70 11.02
N GLY A 257 17.45 16.49 10.67
CA GLY A 257 16.16 16.45 11.30
C GLY A 257 15.25 15.35 10.75
N GLY A 258 15.45 14.82 9.55
CA GLY A 258 14.49 13.92 8.91
C GLY A 258 13.46 14.63 8.03
N GLU A 259 13.62 15.93 7.76
CA GLU A 259 12.82 16.68 6.78
C GLU A 259 13.50 16.63 5.42
N ALA A 260 12.72 16.64 4.33
CA ALA A 260 13.27 16.49 3.00
C ALA A 260 14.07 17.73 2.57
N ALA A 261 15.37 17.57 2.42
CA ALA A 261 16.26 18.57 1.82
C ALA A 261 16.06 18.69 0.29
N GLY A 262 15.29 17.77 -0.31
CA GLY A 262 14.92 17.78 -1.71
C GLY A 262 14.65 16.37 -2.25
N VAL A 263 14.23 16.30 -3.52
CA VAL A 263 14.08 15.00 -4.20
C VAL A 263 15.43 14.57 -4.74
N ALA A 264 16.03 13.54 -4.13
CA ALA A 264 17.30 12.99 -4.58
C ALA A 264 17.15 12.19 -5.88
N ARG A 265 16.15 11.29 -5.95
CA ARG A 265 15.97 10.38 -7.10
C ARG A 265 14.49 10.11 -7.36
N ARG A 266 14.18 9.75 -8.61
CA ARG A 266 12.82 9.44 -9.05
C ARG A 266 12.78 8.16 -9.85
N GLY A 267 11.72 7.39 -9.63
CA GLY A 267 11.37 6.20 -10.38
C GLY A 267 9.92 6.25 -10.83
N ARG A 268 9.59 5.27 -11.66
CA ARG A 268 8.21 5.00 -12.02
C ARG A 268 8.01 3.51 -12.20
N ALA A 269 6.86 3.00 -11.77
CA ALA A 269 6.33 1.69 -12.13
C ALA A 269 4.94 1.87 -12.76
N ARG A 270 4.37 0.78 -13.28
CA ARG A 270 3.03 0.81 -13.87
C ARG A 270 1.97 0.90 -12.77
N GLY A 271 0.87 1.59 -13.07
CA GLY A 271 -0.29 1.68 -12.16
C GLY A 271 -0.22 2.82 -11.15
N THR A 272 -1.00 2.71 -10.07
CA THR A 272 -0.86 3.47 -8.82
C THR A 272 -0.20 2.56 -7.80
N LEU A 273 0.88 3.01 -7.19
CA LEU A 273 1.63 2.21 -6.21
C LEU A 273 1.02 2.37 -4.81
N ASP A 274 1.21 1.33 -4.01
CA ASP A 274 0.65 1.20 -2.67
C ASP A 274 1.79 1.08 -1.64
N ASN A 275 1.64 0.27 -0.58
CA ASN A 275 2.56 0.19 0.56
C ASN A 275 3.99 -0.21 0.14
N LEU A 276 4.95 0.14 1.00
CA LEU A 276 6.38 -0.14 0.82
C LEU A 276 6.90 -0.97 1.99
N LEU A 277 7.55 -2.08 1.68
CA LEU A 277 8.33 -2.85 2.67
C LEU A 277 9.78 -2.99 2.22
N ARG A 278 10.62 -3.41 3.16
CA ARG A 278 12.00 -3.82 2.89
C ARG A 278 12.08 -5.35 2.86
N ASP A 279 12.70 -5.91 1.83
CA ASP A 279 12.96 -7.35 1.76
C ASP A 279 14.22 -7.75 2.54
N ASP A 280 14.47 -9.06 2.64
CA ASP A 280 15.64 -9.62 3.36
C ASP A 280 16.99 -9.24 2.74
N HIS A 281 16.99 -8.67 1.54
CA HIS A 281 18.18 -8.17 0.86
C HIS A 281 18.30 -6.63 0.95
N GLY A 282 17.49 -5.99 1.78
CA GLY A 282 17.49 -4.54 1.99
C GLY A 282 16.86 -3.74 0.86
N ARG A 283 16.23 -4.40 -0.12
CA ARG A 283 15.57 -3.73 -1.26
C ARG A 283 14.16 -3.33 -0.89
N ALA A 284 13.71 -2.21 -1.44
CA ALA A 284 12.32 -1.81 -1.30
C ALA A 284 11.44 -2.63 -2.24
N ILE A 285 10.27 -3.04 -1.76
CA ILE A 285 9.23 -3.74 -2.52
C ILE A 285 7.90 -3.01 -2.35
N THR A 286 7.10 -2.94 -3.41
CA THR A 286 5.78 -2.29 -3.40
C THR A 286 4.82 -3.01 -4.33
N THR A 287 3.52 -2.90 -4.05
CA THR A 287 2.47 -3.32 -4.98
C THR A 287 2.04 -2.17 -5.88
N GLY A 288 1.28 -2.49 -6.92
CA GLY A 288 0.68 -1.51 -7.80
C GLY A 288 -0.60 -1.99 -8.45
N HIS A 289 -1.52 -1.04 -8.62
CA HIS A 289 -2.80 -1.18 -9.30
C HIS A 289 -2.67 -0.74 -10.76
N PRO A 290 -2.46 -1.64 -11.73
CA PRO A 290 -2.16 -1.30 -13.11
C PRO A 290 -3.35 -0.66 -13.85
N SER A 291 -4.56 -0.73 -13.29
CA SER A 291 -5.78 -0.19 -13.89
C SER A 291 -6.68 0.47 -12.84
N GLY A 292 -6.69 1.80 -12.80
CA GLY A 292 -7.61 2.58 -11.95
C GLY A 292 -9.09 2.26 -12.20
N PRO A 293 -9.57 2.13 -13.46
CA PRO A 293 -10.94 1.72 -13.72
C PRO A 293 -11.29 0.32 -13.18
N ALA A 294 -10.36 -0.63 -13.26
CA ALA A 294 -10.56 -1.97 -12.69
C ALA A 294 -10.67 -1.89 -11.17
N PHE A 295 -9.76 -1.17 -10.50
CA PHE A 295 -9.82 -0.92 -9.06
C PHE A 295 -11.15 -0.28 -8.63
N VAL A 296 -11.63 0.75 -9.32
CA VAL A 296 -12.90 1.41 -8.99
C VAL A 296 -14.11 0.49 -9.18
N ARG A 297 -14.09 -0.41 -10.18
CA ARG A 297 -15.14 -1.43 -10.30
C ARG A 297 -15.06 -2.44 -9.17
N HIS A 298 -13.85 -2.88 -8.84
CA HIS A 298 -13.60 -3.81 -7.75
C HIS A 298 -14.07 -3.24 -6.42
N VAL A 299 -13.81 -1.97 -6.08
CA VAL A 299 -14.35 -1.28 -4.88
C VAL A 299 -15.87 -1.48 -4.71
N LYS A 300 -16.62 -1.52 -5.81
CA LYS A 300 -18.08 -1.68 -5.80
C LYS A 300 -18.54 -3.13 -5.77
N SER A 301 -17.71 -4.08 -6.18
CA SER A 301 -18.07 -5.50 -6.30
C SER A 301 -16.83 -6.37 -6.29
N SER A 302 -16.78 -7.34 -5.36
CA SER A 302 -15.71 -8.34 -5.29
C SER A 302 -15.66 -9.25 -6.53
N ALA A 303 -16.73 -9.33 -7.32
CA ALA A 303 -16.74 -10.08 -8.57
C ALA A 303 -15.97 -9.39 -9.73
N ALA A 304 -15.62 -8.11 -9.59
CA ALA A 304 -14.88 -7.38 -10.60
C ALA A 304 -13.37 -7.48 -10.33
N ILE A 305 -12.63 -8.15 -11.22
CA ILE A 305 -11.17 -8.33 -11.09
C ILE A 305 -10.45 -6.97 -11.09
N ALA A 306 -9.53 -6.79 -10.15
CA ALA A 306 -8.59 -5.68 -10.06
C ALA A 306 -7.15 -6.24 -10.01
N PRO A 307 -6.45 -6.31 -11.16
CA PRO A 307 -5.14 -6.94 -11.22
C PRO A 307 -4.12 -6.36 -10.24
N THR A 308 -3.17 -7.19 -9.82
CA THR A 308 -2.09 -6.83 -8.90
C THR A 308 -0.75 -6.98 -9.60
N GLU A 309 0.14 -6.00 -9.46
CA GLU A 309 1.56 -6.13 -9.80
C GLU A 309 2.41 -5.84 -8.57
N VAL A 310 3.56 -6.50 -8.45
CA VAL A 310 4.54 -6.24 -7.39
C VAL A 310 5.86 -5.86 -8.04
N PHE A 311 6.55 -4.87 -7.46
CA PHE A 311 7.79 -4.32 -7.98
C PHE A 311 8.84 -4.22 -6.88
N THR A 312 10.10 -4.56 -7.20
CA THR A 312 11.24 -4.06 -6.43
C THR A 312 11.60 -2.65 -6.89
N VAL A 313 12.15 -1.86 -5.98
CA VAL A 313 12.65 -0.51 -6.22
C VAL A 313 14.11 -0.44 -5.77
N GLU A 314 14.99 -0.07 -6.69
CA GLU A 314 16.43 -0.03 -6.48
C GLU A 314 17.05 1.21 -7.15
N LEU A 315 18.28 1.53 -6.78
CA LEU A 315 19.07 2.52 -7.52
C LEU A 315 19.39 2.01 -8.93
N ASP A 316 19.20 2.87 -9.94
CA ASP A 316 19.62 2.53 -11.30
C ASP A 316 21.14 2.69 -11.44
N ALA A 317 21.85 1.56 -11.54
CA ALA A 317 23.31 1.53 -11.72
C ALA A 317 23.78 2.26 -12.99
N ARG A 318 22.96 2.31 -14.05
CA ARG A 318 23.28 3.01 -15.30
C ARG A 318 22.92 4.49 -15.23
N HIS A 319 21.95 4.86 -14.41
CA HIS A 319 21.54 6.23 -14.19
C HIS A 319 21.43 6.53 -12.70
N PRO A 320 22.53 6.84 -12.00
CA PRO A 320 22.52 7.01 -10.55
C PRO A 320 21.56 8.08 -10.02
N ARG A 321 20.99 8.96 -10.87
CA ARG A 321 19.96 9.92 -10.46
C ARG A 321 18.52 9.37 -10.53
N LYS A 322 18.34 8.11 -10.91
CA LYS A 322 17.04 7.45 -11.10
C LYS A 322 16.91 6.23 -10.22
N LEU A 323 15.66 5.88 -9.93
CA LEU A 323 15.29 4.59 -9.37
C LEU A 323 14.84 3.68 -10.52
N ARG A 324 15.30 2.44 -10.50
CA ARG A 324 14.80 1.35 -11.33
C ARG A 324 13.68 0.65 -10.58
N THR A 325 12.59 0.36 -11.28
CA THR A 325 11.55 -0.55 -10.79
C THR A 325 11.57 -1.81 -11.64
N ALA A 326 11.51 -2.97 -11.01
CA ALA A 326 11.47 -4.25 -11.70
C ALA A 326 10.28 -5.06 -11.20
N ARG A 327 9.44 -5.53 -12.13
CA ARG A 327 8.25 -6.32 -11.77
C ARG A 327 8.68 -7.73 -11.34
N VAL A 328 8.22 -8.16 -10.17
CA VAL A 328 8.48 -9.50 -9.62
C VAL A 328 7.27 -10.42 -9.69
N LEU A 329 6.06 -9.85 -9.68
CA LEU A 329 4.82 -10.60 -9.74
C LEU A 329 3.77 -9.82 -10.54
N ARG A 330 2.95 -10.55 -11.28
CA ARG A 330 1.69 -10.08 -11.88
C ARG A 330 0.63 -11.15 -11.69
N VAL A 331 -0.51 -10.76 -11.13
CA VAL A 331 -1.71 -11.59 -11.02
C VAL A 331 -2.87 -10.80 -11.62
N ASP A 332 -3.54 -11.33 -12.63
CA ASP A 332 -4.63 -10.66 -13.35
C ASP A 332 -5.83 -11.56 -13.66
N ASP A 333 -5.92 -12.71 -12.99
CA ASP A 333 -6.96 -13.73 -13.15
C ASP A 333 -7.96 -13.80 -11.98
N GLY A 334 -7.88 -12.86 -11.03
CA GLY A 334 -8.78 -12.76 -9.88
C GLY A 334 -8.36 -13.58 -8.65
N ARG A 335 -7.19 -14.23 -8.66
CA ARG A 335 -6.65 -14.90 -7.44
C ARG A 335 -6.15 -13.92 -6.39
N VAL A 336 -5.62 -12.79 -6.84
CA VAL A 336 -5.18 -11.68 -6.00
C VAL A 336 -5.69 -10.39 -6.62
N ASP A 337 -6.65 -9.77 -5.95
CA ASP A 337 -7.28 -8.53 -6.42
C ASP A 337 -6.94 -7.36 -5.50
N ALA A 338 -6.60 -6.23 -6.12
CA ALA A 338 -6.26 -5.00 -5.43
C ALA A 338 -5.21 -5.21 -4.33
N GLY A 339 -4.08 -5.86 -4.66
CA GLY A 339 -2.99 -6.07 -3.70
C GLY A 339 -2.34 -4.76 -3.25
N SER A 340 -2.11 -4.62 -1.95
CA SER A 340 -1.71 -3.36 -1.29
C SER A 340 -0.34 -3.41 -0.60
N VAL A 341 0.10 -4.60 -0.19
CA VAL A 341 1.42 -4.81 0.41
C VAL A 341 2.00 -6.13 -0.10
N ALA A 342 3.32 -6.22 -0.20
CA ALA A 342 3.98 -7.45 -0.59
C ALA A 342 5.34 -7.63 0.08
N LEU A 343 5.70 -8.89 0.31
CA LEU A 343 7.00 -9.28 0.88
C LEU A 343 7.48 -10.59 0.23
N PRO A 344 8.73 -10.66 -0.27
CA PRO A 344 9.31 -11.92 -0.71
C PRO A 344 9.48 -12.88 0.47
N VAL A 345 9.09 -14.15 0.30
CA VAL A 345 9.22 -15.20 1.31
C VAL A 345 9.72 -16.47 0.63
N GLY A 346 11.04 -16.71 0.72
CA GLY A 346 11.69 -17.75 -0.06
C GLY A 346 11.52 -17.50 -1.57
N GLU A 347 11.00 -18.49 -2.30
CA GLU A 347 10.68 -18.37 -3.73
C GLU A 347 9.26 -17.82 -3.99
N ALA A 348 8.51 -17.51 -2.93
CA ALA A 348 7.17 -16.95 -3.02
C ALA A 348 7.16 -15.45 -2.73
N VAL A 349 6.00 -14.82 -2.96
CA VAL A 349 5.69 -13.46 -2.56
C VAL A 349 4.38 -13.52 -1.78
N ALA A 350 4.43 -13.12 -0.51
CA ALA A 350 3.24 -12.86 0.29
C ALA A 350 2.64 -11.53 -0.15
N VAL A 351 1.32 -11.48 -0.35
CA VAL A 351 0.60 -10.30 -0.83
C VAL A 351 -0.64 -10.07 0.01
N GLY A 352 -0.76 -8.87 0.58
CA GLY A 352 -1.95 -8.38 1.26
C GLY A 352 -2.90 -7.72 0.26
N GLN A 353 -4.18 -7.66 0.59
CA GLN A 353 -5.24 -7.16 -0.30
C GLN A 353 -6.06 -6.08 0.38
N VAL A 354 -6.43 -5.01 -0.34
CA VAL A 354 -7.23 -3.91 0.23
C VAL A 354 -8.58 -4.41 0.77
N TYR A 355 -9.22 -5.32 0.03
CA TYR A 355 -10.60 -5.76 0.29
C TYR A 355 -10.74 -7.24 0.60
N GLU A 356 -10.04 -8.08 -0.16
CA GLU A 356 -10.27 -9.52 -0.14
C GLU A 356 -9.61 -10.18 1.06
N ALA A 357 -10.01 -11.41 1.34
CA ALA A 357 -9.59 -12.12 2.54
C ALA A 357 -8.24 -12.83 2.36
N GLY A 358 -7.48 -12.91 3.46
CA GLY A 358 -6.25 -13.70 3.55
C GLY A 358 -5.01 -12.97 3.07
N VAL A 359 -3.85 -13.45 3.53
CA VAL A 359 -2.55 -13.12 2.94
C VAL A 359 -2.25 -14.15 1.85
N MET A 360 -2.05 -13.69 0.63
CA MET A 360 -1.87 -14.56 -0.53
C MET A 360 -0.40 -14.90 -0.73
N VAL A 361 -0.03 -16.16 -0.63
CA VAL A 361 1.32 -16.66 -0.91
C VAL A 361 1.36 -17.12 -2.36
N CYS A 362 1.93 -16.27 -3.22
CA CYS A 362 2.03 -16.52 -4.65
C CYS A 362 3.42 -17.01 -5.03
N ARG A 363 3.53 -18.00 -5.90
CA ARG A 363 4.81 -18.52 -6.41
C ARG A 363 4.99 -18.05 -7.85
N PRO A 364 5.71 -16.93 -8.10
CA PRO A 364 6.00 -16.54 -9.47
C PRO A 364 6.73 -17.71 -10.13
N GLY A 365 6.15 -18.31 -11.18
CA GLY A 365 6.92 -19.21 -12.04
C GLY A 365 8.14 -18.46 -12.58
N ALA A 366 9.13 -19.17 -13.13
CA ALA A 366 10.28 -18.55 -13.79
C ALA A 366 9.78 -17.64 -14.94
N GLN A 367 9.45 -16.38 -14.64
CA GLN A 367 8.98 -15.42 -15.61
C GLN A 367 10.21 -14.90 -16.35
N ALA A 368 10.22 -15.08 -17.66
CA ALA A 368 11.18 -14.40 -18.51
C ALA A 368 11.14 -12.89 -18.19
N PRO A 369 12.30 -12.22 -18.09
CA PRO A 369 12.34 -10.79 -17.79
C PRO A 369 11.45 -10.04 -18.78
N ALA A 370 10.60 -9.15 -18.27
CA ALA A 370 9.81 -8.27 -19.10
C ALA A 370 10.74 -7.42 -19.99
N PRO A 371 10.40 -7.20 -21.27
CA PRO A 371 11.24 -6.47 -22.22
C PRO A 371 11.49 -5.01 -21.82
#